data_AF-A0A452CHF4-F1
#
_entry.id   AF-A0A452CHF4-F1
#
_cell.length_a   1.000
_cell.length_b   1.000
_cell.length_c   1.000
_cell.angle_alpha   90.00
_cell.angle_beta   90.00
_cell.angle_gamma   90.00
#
_symmetry.space_group_name_H-M   'P 1'
#
loop_
_entity.id
_entity.type
_entity.pdbx_description
1 polymer ?
#
loop_
_entity_poly.entity_id
_entity_poly.type
_entity_poly.pdbx_seq_one_letter_code
_entity_poly.pdbx_strand_id
1 'polypeptide(L)'
;MLLKDYQDIPGIEKVDDVVKKILSLEMANQKEKLKIKKEQLMKKVVENPKDTGSLEARIVALTVKIHSYEEHMQKHRKDKAHKRYLLMSIDQRKKMLKNLRKTNYAVFAKTCRELGIEYTFPPLYSRKPHRRWVTKKALCIRVFQEAQKLKKQKRALKAAAAAARKQGQKNPESPSKTGPEAIRESQ
;
A
#
# COMPACT_ATOMS: atom_id res chain seq x y z
N MET A 1 -26.73 -6.05 20.84
CA MET A 1 -25.84 -7.24 20.91
C MET A 1 -25.61 -7.60 22.37
N LEU A 2 -25.84 -8.87 22.70
CA LEU A 2 -25.50 -9.43 24.01
C LEU A 2 -23.98 -9.53 24.18
N LEU A 3 -23.53 -9.49 25.43
CA LEU A 3 -22.17 -9.82 25.84
C LEU A 3 -21.79 -11.23 25.37
N LYS A 4 -20.52 -11.41 24.97
CA LYS A 4 -20.02 -12.67 24.39
C LYS A 4 -20.37 -13.89 25.25
N ASP A 5 -20.10 -13.78 26.54
CA ASP A 5 -20.22 -14.90 27.49
C ASP A 5 -21.68 -15.35 27.70
N TYR A 6 -22.66 -14.53 27.29
CA TYR A 6 -24.10 -14.79 27.43
C TYR A 6 -24.79 -15.13 26.10
N GLN A 7 -24.08 -15.10 24.97
CA GLN A 7 -24.68 -15.37 23.65
C GLN A 7 -25.07 -16.84 23.47
N ASP A 8 -24.26 -17.76 24.02
CA ASP A 8 -24.42 -19.20 23.82
C ASP A 8 -25.33 -19.87 24.87
N ILE A 9 -25.95 -19.09 25.78
CA ILE A 9 -26.79 -19.62 26.87
C ILE A 9 -28.18 -19.99 26.30
N PRO A 10 -28.63 -21.25 26.45
CA PRO A 10 -29.94 -21.66 25.97
C PRO A 10 -31.06 -20.92 26.72
N GLY A 11 -32.04 -20.40 25.98
CA GLY A 11 -33.20 -19.73 26.54
C GLY A 11 -33.04 -18.22 26.82
N ILE A 12 -31.87 -17.63 26.54
CA ILE A 12 -31.61 -16.19 26.73
C ILE A 12 -32.59 -15.29 25.93
N GLU A 13 -33.08 -15.79 24.80
CA GLU A 13 -34.04 -15.09 23.95
C GLU A 13 -35.42 -14.92 24.59
N LYS A 14 -35.77 -15.79 25.56
CA LYS A 14 -37.07 -15.77 26.25
C LYS A 14 -37.09 -14.90 27.49
N VAL A 15 -35.96 -14.32 27.88
CA VAL A 15 -35.84 -13.48 29.08
C VAL A 15 -36.42 -12.09 28.82
N ASP A 16 -36.90 -11.44 29.88
CA ASP A 16 -37.39 -10.07 29.86
C ASP A 16 -36.42 -9.08 29.21
N ASP A 17 -36.99 -8.05 28.58
CA ASP A 17 -36.25 -7.04 27.83
C ASP A 17 -35.32 -6.21 28.72
N VAL A 18 -35.69 -6.01 29.99
CA VAL A 18 -34.84 -5.32 30.97
C VAL A 18 -33.55 -6.09 31.20
N VAL A 19 -33.63 -7.42 31.40
CA VAL A 19 -32.46 -8.27 31.60
C VAL A 19 -31.62 -8.33 30.33
N LYS A 20 -32.26 -8.43 29.15
CA LYS A 20 -31.55 -8.33 27.86
C LYS A 20 -30.81 -7.00 27.71
N LYS A 21 -31.39 -5.89 28.17
CA LYS A 21 -30.74 -4.57 28.14
C LYS A 21 -29.53 -4.49 29.06
N ILE A 22 -29.62 -5.04 30.28
CA ILE A 22 -28.50 -5.11 31.22
C ILE A 22 -27.33 -5.94 30.65
N LEU A 23 -27.63 -7.05 30.00
CA LEU A 23 -26.64 -7.94 29.37
C LEU A 23 -26.19 -7.47 27.97
N SER A 24 -26.62 -6.28 27.53
CA SER A 24 -26.27 -5.74 26.24
C SER A 24 -24.95 -4.96 26.25
N LEU A 25 -24.38 -4.76 25.06
CA LEU A 25 -23.21 -3.89 24.84
C LEU A 25 -23.43 -2.42 25.22
N GLU A 26 -24.69 -1.98 25.37
CA GLU A 26 -25.04 -0.61 25.75
C GLU A 26 -24.52 -0.31 27.16
N MET A 27 -24.80 -1.23 28.10
CA MET A 27 -24.43 -1.12 29.52
C MET A 27 -23.05 -1.71 29.81
N ALA A 28 -22.37 -2.26 28.80
CA ALA A 28 -21.10 -2.94 28.97
C ALA A 28 -19.88 -2.01 29.02
N ASN A 29 -18.82 -2.48 29.68
CA ASN A 29 -17.53 -1.81 29.70
C ASN A 29 -16.80 -1.88 28.33
N GLN A 30 -15.72 -1.10 28.17
CA GLN A 30 -14.94 -1.09 26.92
C GLN A 30 -14.25 -2.43 26.64
N LYS A 31 -13.84 -3.19 27.66
CA LYS A 31 -13.18 -4.50 27.47
C LYS A 31 -14.13 -5.51 26.82
N GLU A 32 -15.41 -5.53 27.21
CA GLU A 32 -16.43 -6.38 26.61
C GLU A 32 -16.68 -6.02 25.15
N LYS A 33 -16.71 -4.72 24.82
CA LYS A 33 -16.76 -4.23 23.43
C LYS A 33 -15.56 -4.74 22.63
N LEU A 34 -14.36 -4.73 23.20
CA LEU A 34 -13.15 -5.26 22.56
C LEU A 34 -13.19 -6.78 22.38
N LYS A 35 -13.76 -7.54 23.32
CA LYS A 35 -13.94 -9.00 23.17
C LYS A 35 -14.80 -9.32 21.94
N ILE A 36 -15.91 -8.61 21.77
CA ILE A 36 -16.82 -8.82 20.63
C ILE A 36 -16.16 -8.40 19.32
N LYS A 37 -15.49 -7.23 19.27
CA LYS A 37 -14.72 -6.80 18.09
C LYS A 37 -13.66 -7.83 17.70
N LYS A 38 -12.94 -8.39 18.69
CA LYS A 38 -11.95 -9.45 18.47
C LYS A 38 -12.58 -10.68 17.85
N GLU A 39 -13.68 -11.16 18.38
CA GLU A 39 -14.37 -12.33 17.85
C GLU A 39 -14.87 -12.12 16.42
N GLN A 40 -15.51 -10.98 16.15
CA GLN A 40 -15.99 -10.62 14.82
C GLN A 40 -14.85 -10.61 13.79
N LEU A 41 -13.68 -10.04 14.15
CA LEU A 41 -12.51 -10.05 13.27
C LEU A 41 -11.88 -11.43 13.15
N MET A 42 -11.85 -12.23 14.22
CA MET A 42 -11.33 -13.60 14.17
C MET A 42 -12.16 -14.48 13.24
N LYS A 43 -13.49 -14.38 13.28
CA LYS A 43 -14.39 -15.10 12.36
C LYS A 43 -14.18 -14.73 10.88
N LYS A 44 -13.73 -13.51 10.59
CA LYS A 44 -13.45 -13.06 9.21
C LYS A 44 -12.09 -13.51 8.70
N VAL A 45 -11.07 -13.42 9.54
CA VAL A 45 -9.67 -13.63 9.13
C VAL A 45 -9.28 -15.10 9.22
N VAL A 46 -9.52 -15.71 10.38
CA VAL A 46 -8.98 -17.02 10.77
C VAL A 46 -9.89 -18.12 10.23
N GLU A 47 -9.30 -19.17 9.66
CA GLU A 47 -10.06 -20.34 9.20
C GLU A 47 -10.69 -21.11 10.37
N ASN A 48 -9.93 -21.30 11.45
CA ASN A 48 -10.38 -21.96 12.67
C ASN A 48 -10.56 -20.94 13.81
N PRO A 49 -11.80 -20.50 14.13
CA PRO A 49 -12.03 -19.45 15.12
C PRO A 49 -11.71 -19.87 16.56
N LYS A 50 -11.57 -21.18 16.81
CA LYS A 50 -11.17 -21.74 18.13
C LYS A 50 -9.66 -21.66 18.36
N ASP A 51 -8.85 -21.51 17.30
CA ASP A 51 -7.41 -21.41 17.45
C ASP A 51 -7.00 -20.00 17.89
N THR A 52 -6.30 -19.92 19.01
CA THR A 52 -5.77 -18.68 19.58
C THR A 52 -4.26 -18.54 19.43
N GLY A 53 -3.57 -19.63 19.08
CA GLY A 53 -2.11 -19.72 19.02
C GLY A 53 -1.50 -19.33 17.67
N SER A 54 -2.26 -19.48 16.58
CA SER A 54 -1.82 -19.10 15.24
C SER A 54 -1.37 -17.64 15.13
N LEU A 55 -0.49 -17.39 14.16
CA LEU A 55 0.00 -16.05 13.87
C LEU A 55 -1.14 -15.10 13.46
N GLU A 56 -2.14 -15.60 12.71
CA GLU A 56 -3.33 -14.85 12.31
C GLU A 56 -4.14 -14.38 13.52
N ALA A 57 -4.49 -15.30 14.42
CA ALA A 57 -5.24 -15.00 15.63
C ALA A 57 -4.53 -13.94 16.49
N ARG A 58 -3.20 -14.05 16.61
CA ARG A 58 -2.37 -13.09 17.35
C ARG A 58 -2.33 -11.72 16.67
N ILE A 59 -2.25 -11.67 15.33
CA ILE A 59 -2.29 -10.41 14.56
C ILE A 59 -3.64 -9.72 14.72
N VAL A 60 -4.74 -10.47 14.67
CA VAL A 60 -6.10 -9.93 14.91
C VAL A 60 -6.21 -9.36 16.32
N ALA A 61 -5.77 -10.12 17.34
CA ALA A 61 -5.80 -9.67 18.73
C ALA A 61 -4.97 -8.40 18.96
N LEU A 62 -3.78 -8.30 18.35
CA LEU A 62 -2.97 -7.08 18.39
C LEU A 62 -3.63 -5.91 17.65
N THR A 63 -4.29 -6.16 16.53
CA THR A 63 -4.96 -5.11 15.76
C THR A 63 -6.10 -4.48 16.54
N VAL A 64 -6.89 -5.29 17.26
CA VAL A 64 -7.93 -4.77 18.17
C VAL A 64 -7.33 -3.92 19.30
N LYS A 65 -6.20 -4.35 19.88
CA LYS A 65 -5.49 -3.56 20.90
C LYS A 65 -4.96 -2.24 20.35
N ILE A 66 -4.40 -2.26 19.15
CA ILE A 66 -3.87 -1.05 18.46
C ILE A 66 -5.01 -0.04 18.27
N HIS A 67 -6.17 -0.45 17.76
CA HIS A 67 -7.32 0.46 17.60
C HIS A 67 -7.80 1.01 18.95
N SER A 68 -7.83 0.19 20.00
CA SER A 68 -8.15 0.70 21.34
C SER A 68 -7.16 1.75 21.84
N TYR A 69 -5.86 1.58 21.56
CA TYR A 69 -4.85 2.57 21.92
C TYR A 69 -4.95 3.84 21.06
N GLU A 70 -5.31 3.71 19.79
CA GLU A 70 -5.57 4.85 18.89
C GLU A 70 -6.76 5.68 19.41
N GLU A 71 -7.89 5.05 19.75
CA GLU A 71 -9.06 5.71 20.36
C GLU A 71 -8.69 6.45 21.67
N HIS A 72 -7.88 5.83 22.53
CA HIS A 72 -7.40 6.45 23.77
C HIS A 72 -6.47 7.64 23.50
N MET A 73 -5.54 7.51 22.54
CA MET A 73 -4.58 8.56 22.18
C MET A 73 -5.23 9.78 21.53
N GLN A 74 -6.33 9.60 20.82
CA GLN A 74 -7.09 10.71 20.25
C GLN A 74 -7.62 11.65 21.34
N LYS A 75 -8.09 11.09 22.46
CA LYS A 75 -8.57 11.82 23.63
C LYS A 75 -7.41 12.32 24.52
N HIS A 76 -6.42 11.46 24.79
CA HIS A 76 -5.33 11.72 25.73
C HIS A 76 -3.96 11.86 25.07
N ARG A 77 -3.76 12.95 24.31
CA ARG A 77 -2.54 13.15 23.49
C ARG A 77 -1.24 13.28 24.29
N LYS A 78 -1.31 13.65 25.57
CA LYS A 78 -0.13 13.88 26.42
C LYS A 78 0.41 12.62 27.07
N ASP A 79 -0.36 11.54 27.11
CA ASP A 79 0.02 10.28 27.73
C ASP A 79 1.10 9.55 26.91
N LYS A 80 2.32 9.50 27.47
CA LYS A 80 3.48 8.90 26.81
C LYS A 80 3.57 7.39 27.02
N ALA A 81 3.00 6.86 28.10
CA ALA A 81 3.02 5.44 28.40
C ALA A 81 2.21 4.68 27.34
N HIS A 82 0.99 5.12 27.08
CA HIS A 82 0.14 4.52 26.05
C HIS A 82 0.68 4.73 24.63
N LYS A 83 1.31 5.88 24.35
CA LYS A 83 2.01 6.09 23.07
C LYS A 83 3.13 5.07 22.86
N ARG A 84 3.90 4.76 23.91
CA ARG A 84 4.94 3.72 23.86
C ARG A 84 4.32 2.34 23.60
N TYR A 85 3.25 1.97 24.31
CA TYR A 85 2.57 0.69 24.10
C TYR A 85 2.00 0.54 22.69
N LEU A 86 1.44 1.62 22.13
CA LEU A 86 0.97 1.66 20.76
C LEU A 86 2.10 1.36 19.76
N LEU A 87 3.23 2.08 19.86
CA LEU A 87 4.38 1.88 18.97
C LEU A 87 4.95 0.47 19.08
N MET A 88 5.12 -0.04 20.30
CA MET A 88 5.58 -1.42 20.53
C MET A 88 4.63 -2.46 19.93
N SER A 89 3.32 -2.25 20.06
CA SER A 89 2.30 -3.16 19.51
C SER A 89 2.29 -3.15 17.98
N ILE A 90 2.48 -1.98 17.36
CA ILE A 90 2.61 -1.83 15.90
C ILE A 90 3.85 -2.60 15.40
N ASP A 91 4.99 -2.46 16.07
CA ASP A 91 6.22 -3.14 15.68
C ASP A 91 6.13 -4.66 15.89
N GLN A 92 5.50 -5.10 16.98
CA GLN A 92 5.22 -6.52 17.22
C GLN A 92 4.32 -7.10 16.12
N ARG A 93 3.26 -6.37 15.72
CA ARG A 93 2.39 -6.77 14.60
C ARG A 93 3.16 -6.85 13.28
N LYS A 94 4.02 -5.86 12.98
CA LYS A 94 4.90 -5.89 11.80
C LYS A 94 5.84 -7.09 11.78
N LYS A 95 6.40 -7.46 12.94
CA LYS A 95 7.25 -8.66 13.08
C LYS A 95 6.46 -9.94 12.80
N MET A 96 5.23 -10.04 13.33
CA MET A 96 4.36 -11.19 13.05
C MET A 96 3.97 -11.28 11.58
N LEU A 97 3.59 -10.17 10.94
CA LEU A 97 3.30 -10.12 9.51
C LEU A 97 4.51 -10.52 8.65
N LYS A 98 5.72 -10.09 9.03
CA LYS A 98 6.97 -10.53 8.38
C LYS A 98 7.16 -12.04 8.46
N ASN A 99 6.88 -12.64 9.62
CA ASN A 99 7.00 -14.08 9.80
C ASN A 99 5.93 -14.83 9.01
N LEU A 100 4.68 -14.38 9.09
CA LEU A 100 3.55 -14.98 8.40
C LEU A 100 3.76 -14.94 6.88
N ARG A 101 4.27 -13.83 6.35
CA ARG A 101 4.65 -13.72 4.93
C ARG A 101 5.73 -14.71 4.50
N LYS A 102 6.65 -15.08 5.39
CA LYS A 102 7.70 -16.07 5.10
C LYS A 102 7.18 -17.51 5.14
N THR A 103 6.20 -17.79 5.99
CA THR A 103 5.67 -19.14 6.20
C THR A 103 4.52 -19.46 5.25
N ASN A 104 3.52 -18.58 5.12
CA ASN A 104 2.36 -18.79 4.26
C ASN A 104 1.90 -17.46 3.64
N TYR A 105 2.13 -17.32 2.34
CA TYR A 105 1.82 -16.09 1.62
C TYR A 105 0.31 -15.90 1.36
N ALA A 106 -0.44 -16.98 1.12
CA ALA A 106 -1.88 -16.90 0.83
C ALA A 106 -2.64 -16.33 2.03
N VAL A 107 -2.36 -16.87 3.21
CA VAL A 107 -2.90 -16.38 4.48
C VAL A 107 -2.48 -14.93 4.75
N PHE A 108 -1.22 -14.59 4.44
CA PHE A 108 -0.72 -13.22 4.60
C PHE A 108 -1.54 -12.23 3.76
N ALA A 109 -1.76 -12.53 2.48
CA ALA A 109 -2.52 -11.67 1.58
C ALA A 109 -3.97 -11.52 2.05
N LYS A 110 -4.61 -12.62 2.47
CA LYS A 110 -5.97 -12.61 3.06
C LYS A 110 -6.02 -11.73 4.31
N THR A 111 -5.11 -11.94 5.26
CA THR A 111 -5.05 -11.19 6.53
C THR A 111 -4.87 -9.69 6.29
N CYS A 112 -3.98 -9.30 5.36
CA CYS A 112 -3.77 -7.90 5.00
C CYS A 112 -5.02 -7.27 4.38
N ARG A 113 -5.74 -8.01 3.51
CA ARG A 113 -6.97 -7.54 2.87
C ARG A 113 -8.09 -7.33 3.90
N GLU A 114 -8.36 -8.35 4.72
CA GLU A 114 -9.45 -8.32 5.70
C GLU A 114 -9.24 -7.28 6.81
N LEU A 115 -8.00 -7.09 7.27
CA LEU A 115 -7.67 -6.11 8.30
C LEU A 115 -7.38 -4.71 7.75
N GLY A 116 -7.34 -4.53 6.42
CA GLY A 116 -6.98 -3.26 5.79
C GLY A 116 -5.55 -2.81 6.10
N ILE A 117 -4.60 -3.74 6.24
CA ILE A 117 -3.20 -3.45 6.60
C ILE A 117 -2.31 -3.51 5.36
N GLU A 118 -1.69 -2.38 5.04
CA GLU A 118 -0.63 -2.33 4.03
C GLU A 118 0.73 -2.72 4.63
N TYR A 119 1.38 -3.73 4.06
CA TYR A 119 2.72 -4.15 4.47
C TYR A 119 3.79 -3.40 3.67
N THR A 120 4.47 -2.46 4.31
CA THR A 120 5.64 -1.78 3.74
C THR A 120 6.93 -2.42 4.22
N PHE A 121 7.88 -2.62 3.30
CA PHE A 121 9.22 -3.07 3.67
C PHE A 121 9.96 -2.00 4.47
N PRO A 122 10.74 -2.40 5.50
CA PRO A 122 11.57 -1.44 6.22
C PRO A 122 12.66 -0.86 5.29
N PRO A 123 13.00 0.43 5.42
CA PRO A 123 14.09 1.01 4.64
C PRO A 123 15.42 0.36 5.02
N LEU A 124 16.33 0.26 4.06
CA LEU A 124 17.68 -0.30 4.30
C LEU A 124 18.49 0.53 5.31
N TYR A 125 18.31 1.85 5.29
CA TYR A 125 19.05 2.79 6.15
C TYR A 125 18.11 3.81 6.78
N SER A 126 18.13 3.88 8.12
CA SER A 126 17.36 4.87 8.89
C SER A 126 18.18 6.15 9.12
N ARG A 127 18.30 6.98 8.08
CA ARG A 127 19.00 8.29 8.16
C ARG A 127 18.00 9.42 8.41
N LYS A 128 18.31 10.34 9.33
CA LYS A 128 17.48 11.54 9.56
C LYS A 128 17.68 12.55 8.43
N PRO A 129 16.63 12.94 7.68
CA PRO A 129 16.73 13.95 6.64
C PRO A 129 16.87 15.33 7.28
N HIS A 130 18.05 15.94 7.18
CA HIS A 130 18.29 17.33 7.59
C HIS A 130 18.01 18.29 6.42
N ARG A 131 17.67 19.55 6.73
CA ARG A 131 17.26 20.56 5.73
C ARG A 131 18.20 20.63 4.52
N ARG A 132 19.51 20.73 4.75
CA ARG A 132 20.53 20.77 3.68
C ARG A 132 20.48 19.55 2.77
N TRP A 133 20.30 18.34 3.31
CA TRP A 133 20.20 17.12 2.50
C TRP A 133 18.91 17.08 1.68
N VAL A 134 17.78 17.51 2.26
CA VAL A 134 16.50 17.57 1.54
C VAL A 134 16.60 18.51 0.34
N THR A 135 17.10 19.73 0.55
CA THR A 135 17.29 20.71 -0.53
C THR A 135 18.26 20.20 -1.60
N LYS A 136 19.41 19.65 -1.18
CA LYS A 136 20.40 19.08 -2.13
C LYS A 136 19.80 17.94 -2.94
N LYS A 137 19.07 17.02 -2.31
CA LYS A 137 18.41 15.90 -3.01
C LYS A 137 17.34 16.37 -3.98
N ALA A 138 16.50 17.33 -3.58
CA ALA A 138 15.49 17.91 -4.46
C ALA A 138 16.13 18.55 -5.72
N LEU A 139 17.21 19.31 -5.53
CA LEU A 139 17.97 19.88 -6.64
C LEU A 139 18.55 18.79 -7.56
N CYS A 140 19.21 17.78 -7.00
CA CYS A 140 19.77 16.68 -7.79
C CYS A 140 18.71 15.95 -8.63
N ILE A 141 17.51 15.73 -8.08
CA ILE A 141 16.40 15.10 -8.81
C ILE A 141 15.97 15.97 -10.00
N ARG A 142 15.81 17.28 -9.79
CA ARG A 142 15.45 18.23 -10.87
C ARG A 142 16.51 18.26 -11.97
N VAL A 143 17.78 18.42 -11.58
CA VAL A 143 18.91 18.42 -12.53
C VAL A 143 18.96 17.11 -13.33
N PHE A 144 18.72 15.97 -12.68
CA PHE A 144 18.67 14.68 -13.35
C PHE A 144 17.54 14.61 -14.38
N GLN A 145 16.33 15.07 -14.03
CA GLN A 145 15.19 15.10 -14.95
C GLN A 145 15.48 15.98 -16.18
N GLU A 146 16.03 17.18 -15.97
CA GLU A 146 16.39 18.08 -17.07
C GLU A 146 17.49 17.51 -17.97
N ALA A 147 18.52 16.91 -17.38
CA ALA A 147 19.57 16.24 -18.13
C ALA A 147 19.02 15.07 -18.99
N GLN A 148 18.06 14.30 -18.48
CA GLN A 148 17.41 13.24 -19.25
C GLN A 148 16.55 13.78 -20.39
N LYS A 149 15.82 14.89 -20.18
CA LYS A 149 15.06 15.56 -21.24
C LYS A 149 15.98 16.01 -22.38
N LEU A 150 17.07 16.70 -22.06
CA LEU A 150 18.05 17.15 -23.06
C LEU A 150 18.70 15.98 -23.81
N LYS A 151 19.04 14.89 -23.10
CA LYS A 151 19.56 13.66 -23.75
C LYS A 151 18.54 13.05 -24.71
N LYS A 152 17.26 13.01 -24.33
CA LYS A 152 16.17 12.50 -25.19
C LYS A 152 15.99 13.38 -26.44
N GLN A 153 15.98 14.71 -26.29
CA GLN A 153 15.92 15.64 -27.42
C GLN A 153 17.11 15.46 -28.37
N LYS A 154 18.34 15.38 -27.83
CA LYS A 154 19.55 15.12 -28.65
C LYS A 154 19.48 13.79 -29.41
N ARG A 155 18.97 12.72 -28.78
CA ARG A 155 18.76 11.43 -29.44
C ARG A 155 17.69 11.52 -30.54
N ALA A 156 16.59 12.22 -30.28
CA ALA A 156 15.53 12.43 -31.27
C ALA A 156 16.02 13.24 -32.48
N LEU A 157 16.75 14.33 -32.26
CA LEU A 157 17.36 15.13 -33.33
C LEU A 157 18.35 14.29 -34.17
N LYS A 158 19.21 13.49 -33.52
CA LYS A 158 20.11 12.58 -34.24
C LYS A 158 19.35 11.52 -35.05
N ALA A 159 18.28 10.95 -34.49
CA ALA A 159 17.45 9.98 -35.19
C ALA A 159 16.71 10.60 -36.39
N ALA A 160 16.15 11.81 -36.23
CA ALA A 160 15.51 12.57 -37.30
C ALA A 160 16.50 12.91 -38.42
N ALA A 161 17.71 13.38 -38.07
CA ALA A 161 18.76 13.65 -39.05
C ALA A 161 19.21 12.37 -39.79
N ALA A 162 19.32 11.24 -39.08
CA ALA A 162 19.65 9.95 -39.70
C ALA A 162 18.52 9.44 -40.63
N ALA A 163 17.25 9.63 -40.25
CA ALA A 163 16.10 9.28 -41.08
C ALA A 163 16.03 10.13 -42.35
N ALA A 164 16.25 11.45 -42.24
CA ALA A 164 16.31 12.36 -43.38
C ALA A 164 17.42 11.98 -44.37
N ARG A 165 18.62 11.64 -43.88
CA ARG A 165 19.73 11.13 -44.72
C ARG A 165 19.37 9.85 -45.47
N LYS A 166 18.66 8.91 -44.82
CA LYS A 166 18.20 7.67 -45.45
C LYS A 166 17.10 7.88 -46.49
N GLN A 167 16.22 8.87 -46.29
CA GLN A 167 15.18 9.23 -47.27
C GLN A 167 15.79 9.93 -48.49
N GLY A 168 16.76 10.83 -48.31
CA GLY A 168 17.48 11.49 -49.41
C GLY A 168 18.26 10.53 -50.31
N GLN A 169 18.74 9.40 -49.78
CA GLN A 169 19.37 8.33 -50.58
C GLN A 169 18.37 7.39 -51.27
N LYS A 170 17.07 7.45 -50.94
CA LYS A 170 16.00 6.60 -51.49
C LYS A 170 15.19 7.26 -52.62
N ASN A 171 15.51 8.48 -53.03
CA ASN A 171 15.02 9.07 -54.28
C ASN A 171 16.08 8.90 -55.40
N PRO A 172 16.14 7.76 -56.10
CA PRO A 172 16.64 7.73 -57.46
C PRO A 172 15.47 7.98 -58.43
N GLU A 173 15.77 8.70 -59.50
CA GLU A 173 14.98 8.88 -60.74
C GLU A 173 13.96 10.02 -60.78
N SER A 174 14.39 11.11 -61.43
CA SER A 174 13.57 11.94 -62.32
C SER A 174 14.24 11.93 -63.70
N PRO A 175 13.48 11.87 -64.81
CA PRO A 175 13.96 11.34 -66.09
C PRO A 175 14.85 12.32 -66.87
N SER A 176 15.89 11.79 -67.51
CA SER A 176 16.78 12.48 -68.43
C SER A 176 16.01 13.06 -69.62
N LYS A 177 16.02 14.39 -69.76
CA LYS A 177 15.58 15.06 -71.00
C LYS A 177 16.59 14.77 -72.11
N THR A 178 16.18 13.98 -73.09
CA THR A 178 16.78 13.90 -74.41
C THR A 178 16.71 15.27 -75.09
N GLY A 179 17.87 15.79 -75.51
CA GLY A 179 17.93 16.99 -76.35
C GLY A 179 17.61 16.62 -77.81
N PRO A 180 16.86 17.45 -78.56
CA PRO A 180 16.55 17.15 -79.95
C PRO A 180 17.75 17.45 -80.86
N GLU A 181 18.15 16.45 -81.66
CA GLU A 181 18.88 16.64 -82.90
C GLU A 181 18.01 17.44 -83.89
N ALA A 182 18.53 18.56 -84.37
CA ALA A 182 17.98 19.29 -85.52
C ALA A 182 19.11 19.56 -86.54
N ILE A 183 19.24 18.59 -87.45
CA ILE A 183 19.37 18.72 -88.91
C ILE A 183 20.12 19.94 -89.46
N ARG A 184 21.23 19.62 -90.15
CA ARG A 184 21.95 20.44 -91.14
C ARG A 184 21.11 20.63 -92.41
N GLU A 185 21.02 21.85 -92.93
CA GLU A 185 20.76 22.20 -94.35
C GLU A 185 21.22 23.68 -94.49
N SER A 186 22.28 24.05 -95.22
CA SER A 186 22.53 24.03 -96.68
C SER A 186 21.72 25.08 -97.47
N GLN A 187 22.17 26.35 -97.47
CA GLN A 187 22.36 27.26 -98.63
C GLN A 187 22.54 28.72 -98.17
#